data_AF-M5P716-F1
#
_entry.id   AF-M5P716-F1
#
_cell.length_a   1.000
_cell.length_b   1.000
_cell.length_c   1.000
_cell.angle_alpha   90.00
_cell.angle_beta   90.00
_cell.angle_gamma   90.00
#
_symmetry.space_group_name_H-M   'P 1'
#
loop_
_entity.id
_entity.type
_entity.pdbx_description
1 polymer ?
#
loop_
_entity_poly.entity_id
_entity_poly.type
_entity_poly.pdbx_seq_one_letter_code
_entity_poly.pdbx_strand_id
1 'polypeptide(L)'
;MSKFDFIKNSKHAFYALKENDLTEAEGRLGFSFPNELREFYLEIGYGFIRSNNGSAINRLLDPHTIANITLREDIYEFDPDLDDIYEDEDRLVFYL
;
A
#
# COMPACT_ATOMS: atom_id res chain seq x y z
N MET A 1 -22.71 8.97 -2.79
CA MET A 1 -21.97 7.97 -2.01
C MET A 1 -20.70 7.71 -2.77
N SER A 2 -19.54 7.88 -2.13
CA SER A 2 -18.27 7.51 -2.74
C SER A 2 -18.11 5.99 -2.71
N LYS A 3 -17.25 5.45 -3.58
CA LYS A 3 -17.16 4.02 -3.87
C LYS A 3 -16.78 3.21 -2.62
N PHE A 4 -16.04 3.83 -1.70
CA PHE A 4 -15.50 3.19 -0.51
C PHE A 4 -16.14 3.67 0.81
N ASP A 5 -17.32 4.32 0.78
CA ASP A 5 -17.98 4.82 1.99
C ASP A 5 -18.15 3.75 3.10
N PHE A 6 -18.30 2.47 2.73
CA PHE A 6 -18.45 1.36 3.68
C PHE A 6 -17.23 1.13 4.57
N ILE A 7 -16.02 1.55 4.14
CA ILE A 7 -14.78 1.35 4.90
C ILE A 7 -14.45 2.55 5.81
N LYS A 8 -15.08 3.70 5.59
CA LYS A 8 -14.90 4.93 6.39
C LYS A 8 -15.67 4.82 7.71
N ASN A 9 -15.21 3.96 8.61
CA ASN A 9 -15.79 3.76 9.93
C ASN A 9 -14.70 3.73 11.02
N SER A 10 -15.08 3.83 12.30
CA SER A 10 -14.15 3.95 13.43
C SER A 10 -13.31 2.70 13.72
N LYS A 11 -13.58 1.58 13.05
CA LYS A 11 -12.86 0.32 13.23
C LYS A 11 -11.53 0.31 12.46
N HIS A 12 -11.46 1.06 11.37
CA HIS A 12 -10.27 1.18 10.53
C HIS A 12 -9.54 2.48 10.84
N ALA A 13 -8.24 2.54 10.57
CA ALA A 13 -7.45 3.73 10.75
C ALA A 13 -6.75 4.06 9.43
N PHE A 14 -7.13 5.16 8.80
CA PHE A 14 -6.55 5.57 7.52
C PHE A 14 -5.93 6.95 7.62
N TYR A 15 -4.89 7.15 6.83
CA TYR A 15 -4.13 8.37 6.68
C TYR A 15 -4.26 8.81 5.23
N ALA A 16 -4.86 9.98 5.03
CA ALA A 16 -5.01 10.55 3.71
C ALA A 16 -3.64 10.84 3.09
N LEU A 17 -3.57 10.65 1.78
CA LEU A 17 -2.39 10.94 0.96
C LEU A 17 -2.76 11.94 -0.13
N LYS A 18 -1.74 12.57 -0.69
CA LYS A 18 -1.86 13.47 -1.83
C LYS A 18 -1.53 12.69 -3.10
N GLU A 19 -2.08 13.16 -4.22
CA GLU A 19 -1.76 12.59 -5.53
C GLU A 19 -0.25 12.60 -5.82
N ASN A 20 0.47 13.61 -5.32
CA ASN A 20 1.93 13.67 -5.43
C ASN A 20 2.64 12.44 -4.84
N ASP A 21 2.18 11.92 -3.69
CA ASP A 21 2.79 10.75 -3.04
C ASP A 21 2.71 9.52 -3.96
N LEU A 22 1.61 9.38 -4.72
CA LEU A 22 1.47 8.33 -5.74
C LEU A 22 2.42 8.59 -6.91
N THR A 23 2.40 9.79 -7.48
CA THR A 23 3.21 10.09 -8.68
C THR A 23 4.71 9.98 -8.43
N GLU A 24 5.17 10.33 -7.22
CA GLU A 24 6.59 10.21 -6.84
C GLU A 24 7.00 8.74 -6.73
N ALA A 25 6.19 7.91 -6.07
CA ALA A 25 6.44 6.48 -5.97
C ALA A 25 6.41 5.78 -7.33
N GLU A 26 5.41 6.07 -8.17
CA GLU A 26 5.29 5.51 -9.53
C GLU A 26 6.44 5.97 -10.43
N GLY A 27 6.88 7.22 -10.31
CA GLY A 27 8.03 7.75 -11.01
C GLY A 27 9.33 6.99 -10.65
N ARG A 28 9.49 6.62 -9.38
CA ARG A 28 10.61 5.76 -8.94
C ARG A 28 10.49 4.34 -9.47
N LEU A 29 9.29 3.78 -9.44
CA LEU A 29 9.02 2.39 -9.87
C LEU A 29 9.08 2.22 -11.39
N GLY A 30 8.91 3.30 -12.16
CA GLY A 30 8.85 3.24 -13.63
C GLY A 30 7.52 2.71 -14.17
N PHE A 31 6.52 2.50 -13.31
CA PHE A 31 5.17 2.10 -13.69
C PHE A 31 4.11 2.74 -12.78
N SER A 32 2.89 2.86 -13.28
CA SER A 32 1.75 3.31 -12.46
C SER A 32 1.12 2.16 -11.69
N PHE A 33 0.69 2.42 -10.46
CA PHE A 33 -0.10 1.47 -9.69
C PHE A 33 -1.41 1.13 -10.42
N PRO A 34 -1.99 -0.06 -10.16
CA PRO A 34 -3.31 -0.41 -10.67
C PRO A 34 -4.34 0.68 -10.36
N ASN A 35 -5.23 0.97 -11.32
CA ASN A 35 -6.20 2.06 -11.19
C ASN A 35 -7.08 1.90 -9.94
N GLU A 36 -7.46 0.68 -9.60
CA GLU A 36 -8.24 0.37 -8.41
C GLU A 36 -7.50 0.75 -7.12
N LEU A 37 -6.18 0.51 -7.08
CA LEU A 37 -5.34 0.85 -5.95
C LEU A 37 -5.12 2.37 -5.87
N ARG A 38 -4.91 3.04 -7.01
CA ARG A 38 -4.84 4.51 -7.08
C ARG A 38 -6.14 5.17 -6.59
N GLU A 39 -7.29 4.71 -7.08
CA GLU A 39 -8.60 5.20 -6.64
C GLU A 39 -8.79 5.03 -5.14
N PHE A 40 -8.43 3.86 -4.60
CA PHE A 40 -8.51 3.60 -3.16
C PHE A 40 -7.61 4.57 -2.38
N TYR A 41 -6.36 4.74 -2.80
CA TYR A 41 -5.42 5.64 -2.16
C TYR A 41 -5.88 7.10 -2.17
N LEU A 42 -6.40 7.59 -3.29
CA LEU A 42 -6.88 8.97 -3.39
C LEU A 42 -8.16 9.23 -2.58
N GLU A 43 -9.04 8.22 -2.43
CA GLU A 43 -10.30 8.39 -1.71
C GLU A 43 -10.20 8.08 -0.20
N ILE A 44 -9.37 7.11 0.16
CA ILE A 44 -9.24 6.58 1.53
C ILE A 44 -7.87 6.86 2.15
N GLY A 45 -6.81 6.65 1.37
CA GLY A 45 -5.44 6.71 1.86
C GLY A 45 -4.88 5.33 2.21
N TYR A 46 -3.84 5.31 3.04
CA TYR A 46 -3.19 4.09 3.53
C TYR A 46 -3.42 3.91 5.03
N GLY A 47 -3.06 2.78 5.63
CA GLY A 47 -3.21 2.58 7.07
C GLY A 47 -3.60 1.15 7.45
N PHE A 48 -4.59 0.99 8.30
CA PHE A 48 -4.90 -0.28 8.96
C PHE A 48 -6.35 -0.71 8.80
N ILE A 49 -6.54 -1.91 8.28
CA ILE A 49 -7.82 -2.58 8.15
C ILE A 49 -7.93 -3.67 9.22
N ARG A 50 -8.92 -3.56 10.11
CA ARG A 50 -9.17 -4.59 11.13
C ARG A 50 -10.22 -5.60 10.68
N SER A 51 -10.03 -6.86 11.06
CA SER A 51 -11.01 -7.94 10.88
C SER A 51 -12.27 -7.70 11.71
N ASN A 52 -13.40 -8.31 11.32
CA ASN A 52 -14.69 -8.11 12.01
C ASN A 52 -14.70 -8.54 13.47
N ASN A 53 -13.89 -9.52 13.83
CA ASN A 53 -13.67 -9.96 15.21
C ASN A 53 -12.59 -9.16 15.95
N GLY A 54 -11.95 -8.17 15.30
CA GLY A 54 -10.98 -7.26 15.91
C GLY A 54 -9.59 -7.83 16.19
N SER A 55 -9.37 -9.13 15.96
CA SER A 55 -8.13 -9.82 16.31
C SER A 55 -7.01 -9.67 15.28
N ALA A 56 -7.35 -9.46 14.00
CA ALA A 56 -6.39 -9.29 12.92
C ALA A 56 -6.37 -7.86 12.42
N ILE A 57 -5.16 -7.38 12.09
CA ILE A 57 -4.90 -6.05 11.57
C ILE A 57 -4.03 -6.24 10.33
N ASN A 58 -4.53 -5.81 9.18
CA ASN A 58 -3.75 -5.73 7.96
C ASN A 58 -3.33 -4.28 7.76
N ARG A 59 -2.06 -4.05 7.43
CA ARG A 59 -1.52 -2.74 7.12
C ARG A 59 -1.51 -2.56 5.61
N LEU A 60 -2.34 -1.65 5.10
CA LEU A 60 -2.18 -1.11 3.76
C LEU A 60 -1.01 -0.14 3.76
N LEU A 61 0.01 -0.44 2.95
CA LEU A 61 1.25 0.32 2.88
C LEU A 61 1.03 1.65 2.17
N ASP A 62 1.82 2.66 2.49
CA ASP A 62 1.87 3.89 1.70
C ASP A 62 2.70 3.69 0.41
N PRO A 63 2.49 4.51 -0.63
CA PRO A 63 3.18 4.39 -1.92
C PRO A 63 4.72 4.35 -1.83
N HIS A 64 5.32 5.12 -0.91
CA HIS A 64 6.77 5.17 -0.78
C HIS A 64 7.32 3.90 -0.14
N THR A 65 6.62 3.36 0.87
CA THR A 65 6.97 2.06 1.46
C THR A 65 6.88 0.95 0.41
N ILE A 66 5.85 0.95 -0.46
CA ILE A 66 5.77 -0.01 -1.57
C ILE A 66 6.98 0.14 -2.48
N ALA A 67 7.34 1.37 -2.87
CA ALA A 67 8.50 1.60 -3.71
C ALA A 67 9.81 1.12 -3.06
N ASN A 68 10.03 1.41 -1.78
CA ASN A 68 11.21 0.97 -1.04
C ASN A 68 11.30 -0.56 -0.97
N ILE A 69 10.17 -1.23 -0.75
CA ILE A 69 10.05 -2.68 -0.71
C ILE A 69 10.37 -3.27 -2.09
N THR A 70 9.75 -2.76 -3.16
CA THR A 70 9.96 -3.23 -4.54
C THR A 70 11.37 -2.97 -5.06
N LEU A 71 11.98 -1.83 -4.72
CA LEU A 71 13.32 -1.45 -5.16
C LEU A 71 14.44 -1.96 -4.24
N ARG A 72 14.09 -2.63 -3.13
CA ARG A 72 15.03 -3.07 -2.07
C ARG A 72 15.88 -1.92 -1.54
N GLU A 73 15.24 -0.82 -1.19
CA GLU A 73 15.89 0.38 -0.65
C GLU A 73 15.68 0.51 0.86
N ASP A 74 16.50 1.34 1.49
CA ASP A 74 16.50 1.60 2.93
C ASP A 74 16.63 0.32 3.78
N ILE A 75 15.66 0.06 4.66
CA ILE A 75 15.68 -1.07 5.59
C ILE A 75 15.35 -2.41 4.92
N TYR A 76 14.96 -2.39 3.64
CA TYR A 76 14.52 -3.57 2.89
C TYR A 76 15.61 -4.18 2.00
N GLU A 77 16.79 -3.56 1.91
CA GLU A 77 17.90 -4.01 1.05
C GLU A 77 18.33 -5.46 1.34
N PHE A 78 18.34 -5.84 2.62
CA PHE A 78 18.84 -7.13 3.10
C PHE A 78 17.78 -7.93 3.87
N ASP A 79 16.49 -7.68 3.62
CA ASP A 79 15.41 -8.41 4.27
C ASP A 79 15.28 -9.82 3.63
N PRO A 80 15.59 -10.92 4.35
CA PRO A 80 15.51 -12.26 3.79
C PRO A 80 14.06 -12.71 3.55
N ASP A 81 13.08 -12.11 4.24
CA ASP A 81 11.66 -12.45 4.03
C ASP A 81 11.15 -11.94 2.67
N LEU A 82 11.89 -11.02 2.07
CA LEU A 82 11.63 -10.48 0.75
C LEU A 82 12.25 -11.32 -0.37
N ASP A 83 13.18 -12.24 -0.09
CA ASP A 83 13.88 -12.99 -1.14
C ASP A 83 12.94 -13.83 -2.02
N ASP A 84 11.97 -14.52 -1.44
CA ASP A 84 10.99 -15.34 -2.17
C ASP A 84 9.90 -14.51 -2.87
N ILE A 85 9.66 -13.28 -2.41
CA ILE A 85 8.62 -12.40 -2.98
C ILE A 85 9.05 -11.86 -4.34
N TYR A 86 10.35 -11.77 -4.59
CA TYR A 86 10.93 -11.10 -5.75
C TYR A 86 11.52 -12.02 -6.82
N GLU A 87 11.51 -13.34 -6.62
CA GLU A 87 11.73 -14.26 -7.74
C GLU A 87 10.59 -14.15 -8.79
N ASP A 88 9.41 -13.67 -8.38
CA ASP A 88 8.30 -13.32 -9.25
C ASP A 88 8.22 -11.79 -9.44
N GLU A 89 8.83 -11.26 -10.51
CA GLU A 89 8.75 -9.83 -10.91
C GLU A 89 7.30 -9.32 -11.12
N ASP A 90 6.32 -10.22 -11.13
CA ASP A 90 4.90 -9.94 -11.37
C ASP A 90 4.10 -9.59 -10.09
N ARG A 91 4.77 -9.47 -8.92
CA ARG A 91 4.10 -9.20 -7.63
C ARG A 91 4.32 -7.78 -7.11
N LEU A 92 3.24 -7.16 -6.65
CA LEU A 92 3.26 -5.88 -5.94
C LEU A 92 2.81 -6.06 -4.49
N VAL A 93 3.71 -5.83 -3.53
CA VAL A 93 3.36 -5.90 -2.10
C VAL A 93 2.77 -4.57 -1.65
N PHE A 94 1.44 -4.50 -1.56
CA PHE A 94 0.73 -3.30 -1.13
C PHE A 94 0.12 -3.41 0.28
N TYR A 95 0.19 -4.59 0.91
CA TYR A 95 -0.24 -4.80 2.29
C TYR A 95 0.64 -5.81 3.03
N LEU A 96 0.67 -5.73 4.37
CA LEU A 96 1.30 -6.67 5.31
C LEU A 96 0.35 -7.05 6.44
#